data_AF-A0AAU6RBZ6-F1
#
_entry.id   AF-A0AAU6RBZ6-F1
#
_cell.length_a   1.000
_cell.length_b   1.000
_cell.length_c   1.000
_cell.angle_alpha   90.00
_cell.angle_beta   90.00
_cell.angle_gamma   90.00
#
_symmetry.space_group_name_H-M   'P 1'
#
loop_
_entity.id
_entity.type
_entity.pdbx_description
1 polymer ?
#
loop_
_entity_poly.entity_id
_entity_poly.type
_entity_poly.pdbx_seq_one_letter_code
_entity_poly.pdbx_strand_id
1 'polypeptide(L)' 'MTKEQIMRRLNCTEIYAQRMIDWATNELELRVLVAQKDHELQTRKGIEEYGPTETATA' A
#
# COMPACT_ATOMS: atom_id res chain seq x y z
N MET A 1 -12.70 10.73 4.76
CA MET A 1 -12.49 9.49 3.98
C MET A 1 -13.20 8.38 4.74
N THR A 2 -14.11 7.64 4.12
CA THR A 2 -14.88 6.57 4.79
C THR A 2 -14.22 5.19 4.62
N LYS A 3 -14.56 4.24 5.49
CA LYS A 3 -14.08 2.84 5.39
C LYS A 3 -14.41 2.21 4.03
N GLU A 4 -15.64 2.42 3.54
CA GLU A 4 -16.08 1.92 2.23
C GLU A 4 -15.29 2.53 1.06
N GLN A 5 -14.93 3.82 1.15
CA GLN A 5 -14.09 4.47 0.14
C GLN A 5 -12.70 3.83 0.08
N ILE A 6 -12.13 3.50 1.25
CA ILE A 6 -10.81 2.84 1.34
C ILE A 6 -10.88 1.43 0.74
N MET A 7 -11.90 0.65 1.11
CA MET A 7 -12.11 -0.71 0.59
C MET A 7 -12.22 -0.72 -0.94
N ARG A 8 -13.02 0.20 -1.51
CA ARG A 8 -13.18 0.31 -2.96
C ARG A 8 -11.88 0.73 -3.66
N ARG A 9 -11.16 1.69 -3.09
CA ARG A 9 -9.95 2.24 -3.72
C ARG A 9 -8.78 1.26 -3.70
N LEU A 10 -8.59 0.56 -2.58
CA LEU A 10 -7.48 -0.37 -2.40
C LEU A 10 -7.85 -1.83 -2.72
N ASN A 11 -9.09 -2.08 -3.13
CA ASN A 11 -9.66 -3.42 -3.31
C ASN A 11 -9.31 -4.36 -2.14
N CYS A 12 -9.57 -3.89 -0.91
CA CYS A 12 -9.12 -4.54 0.31
C CYS A 12 -10.26 -4.98 1.22
N THR A 13 -9.94 -5.80 2.22
CA THR A 13 -10.92 -6.27 3.21
C THR A 13 -11.32 -5.16 4.18
N GLU A 14 -12.48 -5.31 4.81
CA GLU A 14 -12.96 -4.39 5.83
C GLU A 14 -11.97 -4.24 6.99
N ILE A 15 -11.35 -5.34 7.42
CA ILE A 15 -10.33 -5.35 8.49
C ILE A 15 -9.15 -4.46 8.09
N TYR A 16 -8.66 -4.57 6.86
CA TYR A 16 -7.53 -3.77 6.40
C TYR A 16 -7.90 -2.28 6.29
N ALA A 17 -9.10 -1.97 5.80
CA ALA A 17 -9.60 -0.60 5.75
C ALA A 17 -9.76 0.01 7.16
N GLN A 18 -10.22 -0.77 8.13
CA GLN A 18 -10.31 -0.32 9.53
C GLN A 18 -8.91 -0.07 10.12
N ARG A 19 -7.94 -0.95 9.86
CA ARG A 19 -6.55 -0.73 10.31
C ARG A 19 -5.94 0.56 9.76
N MET A 20 -6.24 0.93 8.51
CA MET A 20 -5.80 2.22 7.96
C MET A 20 -6.35 3.41 8.73
N ILE A 21 -7.63 3.34 9.14
CA ILE A 21 -8.25 4.36 9.97
C ILE A 21 -7.59 4.40 11.36
N ASP A 22 -7.35 3.23 11.96
CA ASP A 22 -6.74 3.12 13.29
C ASP A 22 -5.30 3.64 13.32
N TRP A 23 -4.54 3.52 12.22
CA TRP A 23 -3.16 3.98 12.12
C TRP A 23 -3.02 5.49 11.90
N ALA A 24 -4.04 6.14 11.36
CA ALA A 24 -4.00 7.57 11.07
C ALA A 24 -4.47 8.38 12.30
N THR A 25 -3.73 9.43 12.67
CA THR A 25 -4.13 10.28 13.80
C THR A 25 -5.13 11.38 13.39
N ASN A 26 -5.25 11.64 12.09
CA ASN A 26 -6.14 12.65 11.52
C ASN A 26 -6.53 12.30 10.07
N GLU A 27 -7.49 13.04 9.51
CA GLU A 27 -8.00 12.76 8.16
C GLU A 27 -6.96 13.00 7.06
N LEU A 28 -6.05 13.96 7.23
CA LEU A 28 -5.01 14.23 6.23
C LEU A 28 -4.03 13.04 6.13
N GLU A 29 -3.56 12.54 7.27
CA GLU A 29 -2.71 11.35 7.34
C GLU A 29 -3.39 10.13 6.71
N LEU A 30 -4.68 9.92 6.99
CA LEU A 30 -5.44 8.82 6.39
C LEU A 30 -5.46 8.91 4.87
N ARG A 31 -5.68 10.11 4.31
CA ARG A 31 -5.68 10.32 2.85
C ARG A 31 -4.31 10.06 2.25
N VAL A 32 -3.24 10.51 2.90
CA VAL A 32 -1.85 10.28 2.47
C VAL A 32 -1.51 8.80 2.50
N LEU A 33 -1.84 8.11 3.60
CA LEU A 33 -1.58 6.67 3.76
C LEU A 33 -2.29 5.84 2.68
N VAL A 34 -3.57 6.13 2.42
CA VAL A 34 -4.35 5.46 1.37
C VAL A 34 -3.74 5.72 -0.01
N ALA A 35 -3.33 6.96 -0.30
CA ALA A 35 -2.69 7.29 -1.57
C ALA A 35 -1.33 6.59 -1.76
N GLN A 36 -0.53 6.48 -0.70
CA GLN A 36 0.75 5.76 -0.73
C GLN A 36 0.55 4.27 -1.03
N LYS A 37 -0.45 3.62 -0.41
CA LYS A 37 -0.73 2.21 -0.65
C LYS A 37 -1.35 1.95 -2.02
N ASP A 38 -2.20 2.84 -2.50
CA ASP A 38 -2.72 2.83 -3.87
C ASP A 38 -1.57 2.91 -4.89
N HIS A 39 -0.62 3.83 -4.65
CA HIS A 39 0.58 3.93 -5.48
C HIS A 39 1.47 2.68 -5.42
N GLU A 40 1.67 2.11 -4.23
CA GLU A 40 2.42 0.85 -4.06
C GLU A 40 1.78 -0.28 -4.88
N LEU A 41 0.46 -0.45 -4.83
CA LEU A 41 -0.26 -1.47 -5.61
C LEU A 41 -0.07 -1.29 -7.13
N GLN A 42 0.04 -0.05 -7.60
CA GLN A 42 0.20 0.25 -9.02
C GLN A 42 1.66 0.12 -9.51
N THR A 43 2.63 0.28 -8.62
CA THR A 43 4.07 0.37 -9.00
C THR A 43 4.90 -0.82 -8.59
N ARG A 44 4.45 -1.59 -7.59
CA ARG A 44 5.16 -2.75 -7.11
C ARG A 44 5.21 -3.81 -8.21
N LYS A 45 6.44 -4.17 -8.61
CA LYS A 45 6.69 -5.36 -9.42
C LYS A 45 6.21 -6.57 -8.62
N GLY A 46 5.63 -7.56 -9.30
CA GLY A 46 5.05 -8.76 -8.68
C GLY A 46 6.06 -9.58 -7.90
N ILE A 47 6.40 -10.77 -8.39
CA ILE A 47 7.48 -11.56 -7.77
C ILE A 47 8.80 -11.05 -8.34
N GLU A 48 9.68 -10.60 -7.46
CA GLU A 48 11.06 -10.22 -7.79
C GLU A 48 11.99 -11.27 -7.17
N GLU A 49 12.62 -12.09 -8.00
CA GLU A 49 13.59 -13.08 -7.56
C GLU A 49 14.94 -12.40 -7.29
N TYR A 50 15.41 -12.51 -6.05
CA TYR A 50 16.73 -12.02 -5.65
C TYR A 50 17.74 -13.18 -5.74
N GLY A 51 18.41 -13.30 -6.88
CA GLY A 51 19.55 -14.19 -7.10
C GLY A 51 20.87 -13.42 -7.14
N PRO A 52 22.03 -14.11 -7.09
CA PRO A 52 23.32 -13.46 -7.31
C PRO A 52 23.30 -12.76 -8.68
N THR A 53 23.35 -11.44 -8.68
CA THR A 53 23.48 -10.65 -9.91
C THR A 53 24.82 -11.00 -10.55
N GLU A 54 24.80 -11.54 -11.78
CA GLU A 54 25.98 -11.93 -12.55
C GLU A 54 26.96 -10.76 -12.85
N THR A 55 26.67 -9.55 -12.38
CA THR A 55 27.44 -8.33 -12.63
C THR A 55 28.24 -7.84 -11.44
N ALA A 56 28.54 -8.67 -10.44
CA ALA A 56 29.65 -8.41 -9.53
C ALA A 56 30.99 -8.75 -10.24
N THR A 57 31.31 -8.06 -11.33
CA THR A 57 32.67 -8.06 -11.86
C THR A 57 33.55 -7.28 -10.88
N ALA A 58 34.49 -8.01 -10.29
CA ALA A 58 35.51 -7.55 -9.35
C ALA A 58 36.47 -6.49 -9.93
#